data_AF-A0A376Y2N3-F1
#
_entry.id   AF-A0A376Y2N3-F1
#
_cell.length_a   1.000
_cell.length_b   1.000
_cell.length_c   1.000
_cell.angle_alpha   90.00
_cell.angle_beta   90.00
_cell.angle_gamma   90.00
#
_symmetry.space_group_name_H-M   'P 1'
#
loop_
_entity.id
_entity.type
_entity.pdbx_description
1 polymer ?
#
loop_
_entity_poly.entity_id
_entity_poly.type
_entity_poly.pdbx_seq_one_letter_code
_entity_poly.pdbx_strand_id
1 'polypeptide(L)'
;MCLFEVGSEKVSKVQFSVESEYLEYFVIDGPTPKAVLDRYTRFTGRPALPPAWSFGLWLTTSFTTNYDEATVNSFIDVWRNAICRCMFSTLTVSG
;
A
#
# COMPACT_ATOMS: atom_id res chain seq x y z
N MET A 1 15.55 16.72 6.47
CA MET A 1 15.22 15.33 6.86
C MET A 1 14.71 15.36 8.29
N CYS A 2 13.61 14.67 8.62
CA CYS A 2 13.12 14.62 10.00
C CYS A 2 13.58 13.30 10.66
N LEU A 3 14.20 13.40 11.82
CA LEU A 3 14.62 12.27 12.66
C LEU A 3 13.57 12.04 13.74
N PHE A 4 13.21 10.79 13.98
CA PHE A 4 12.24 10.40 15.00
C PHE A 4 12.88 9.42 15.97
N GLU A 5 12.90 9.78 17.26
CA GLU A 5 13.38 8.96 18.36
C GLU A 5 12.19 8.55 19.23
N VAL A 6 11.69 7.33 18.99
CA VAL A 6 10.51 6.78 19.69
C VAL A 6 11.01 5.88 20.82
N GLY A 7 11.07 6.39 22.05
CA GLY A 7 11.47 5.60 23.23
C GLY A 7 12.94 5.17 23.29
N SER A 8 13.75 5.57 22.31
CA SER A 8 15.17 5.19 22.16
C SER A 8 16.10 6.02 23.08
N GLU A 9 15.94 7.36 23.11
CA GLU A 9 16.71 8.23 24.00
C GLU A 9 16.08 8.35 25.40
N LYS A 10 14.75 8.48 25.45
CA LYS A 10 13.96 8.56 26.68
C LYS A 10 12.77 7.62 26.57
N VAL A 11 12.75 6.57 27.41
CA VAL A 11 11.78 5.47 27.37
C VAL A 11 10.31 5.91 27.46
N SER A 12 10.03 7.08 28.04
CA SER A 12 8.67 7.63 28.22
C SER A 12 8.33 8.79 27.27
N LYS A 13 9.16 9.10 26.25
CA LYS A 13 8.94 10.24 25.36
C LYS A 13 9.16 9.87 23.89
N VAL A 14 8.43 10.59 23.03
CA VAL A 14 8.66 10.61 21.58
C VAL A 14 9.32 11.95 21.26
N GLN A 15 10.53 11.90 20.71
CA GLN A 15 11.31 13.06 20.31
C GLN A 15 11.43 13.08 18.78
N PHE A 16 11.43 14.28 18.20
CA PHE A 16 11.66 14.46 16.77
C PHE A 16 12.47 15.73 16.56
N SER A 17 13.40 15.69 15.61
CA SER A 17 14.27 16.81 15.26
C SER A 17 14.31 16.99 13.75
N VAL A 18 14.42 18.26 13.33
CA VAL A 18 14.50 18.64 11.92
C VAL A 18 15.64 19.62 11.73
N GLU A 19 16.43 19.43 10.68
CA GLU A 19 17.44 20.40 10.24
C GLU A 19 16.76 21.53 9.45
N SER A 20 15.89 22.30 10.11
CA SER A 20 15.24 23.49 9.56
C SER A 20 15.05 24.56 10.63
N GLU A 21 14.83 25.81 10.21
CA GLU A 21 14.63 26.95 11.11
C GLU A 21 13.32 26.89 11.88
N TYR A 22 12.34 26.13 11.39
CA TYR A 22 11.04 25.95 12.02
C TYR A 22 10.69 24.47 12.13
N LEU A 23 9.96 24.14 13.19
CA LEU A 23 9.39 22.82 13.44
C LEU A 23 7.87 22.94 13.44
N GLU A 24 7.22 22.35 12.44
CA GLU A 24 5.77 22.29 12.33
C GLU A 24 5.29 20.89 12.71
N TYR A 25 4.40 20.81 13.69
CA TYR A 25 3.82 19.54 14.14
C TYR A 25 2.33 19.70 14.43
N PHE A 26 1.56 18.65 14.14
CA PHE A 26 0.11 18.62 14.36
C PHE A 26 -0.24 17.52 15.36
N VAL A 27 -0.93 17.88 16.43
CA VAL A 27 -1.51 16.91 17.37
C VAL A 27 -2.93 16.61 16.94
N ILE A 28 -3.18 15.37 16.52
CA ILE A 28 -4.48 14.92 16.05
C ILE A 28 -5.17 14.18 17.17
N ASP A 29 -6.19 14.80 17.75
CA ASP A 29 -7.00 14.19 18.80
C ASP A 29 -7.82 13.01 18.25
N GLY A 30 -8.20 12.08 19.13
CA GLY A 30 -9.19 11.05 18.86
C GLY A 30 -9.29 10.09 20.04
N PRO A 31 -10.48 9.86 20.62
CA PRO A 31 -10.64 8.90 21.72
C PRO A 31 -10.48 7.45 21.25
N THR A 32 -10.50 7.21 19.94
CA THR A 32 -10.21 5.91 19.32
C THR A 32 -9.21 6.08 18.18
N PRO A 33 -8.36 5.07 17.91
CA PRO A 33 -7.41 5.12 16.79
C PRO A 33 -8.08 5.36 15.43
N LYS A 34 -9.31 4.86 15.24
CA LYS A 34 -10.08 5.11 14.01
C LYS A 34 -10.46 6.58 13.84
N ALA A 35 -10.80 7.27 14.94
CA ALA A 35 -11.13 8.70 14.90
C ALA A 35 -9.88 9.56 14.58
N VAL A 36 -8.71 9.16 15.09
CA VAL A 36 -7.44 9.79 14.73
C VAL A 36 -7.17 9.65 13.23
N LEU A 37 -7.36 8.45 12.68
CA LEU A 37 -7.18 8.20 11.24
C LEU A 37 -8.19 8.94 10.36
N ASP A 38 -9.47 9.05 10.75
CA ASP A 38 -10.46 9.84 9.98
C ASP A 38 -10.09 11.33 9.96
N ARG A 39 -9.62 11.88 11.09
CA ARG A 39 -9.16 13.29 11.16
C ARG A 39 -7.88 13.50 10.37
N TYR A 40 -6.91 12.58 10.47
CA TYR A 40 -5.67 12.62 9.70
C TYR A 40 -5.93 12.57 8.19
N THR A 41 -6.71 11.60 7.72
CA THR A 41 -7.03 11.46 6.29
C THR A 41 -7.91 12.59 5.77
N ARG A 42 -8.72 13.24 6.61
CA ARG A 42 -9.43 14.47 6.22
C ARG A 42 -8.48 15.66 6.05
N PHE A 43 -7.43 15.74 6.86
CA PHE A 43 -6.45 16.82 6.82
C PHE A 43 -5.44 16.68 5.67
N THR A 44 -4.94 15.47 5.41
CA THR A 44 -3.90 15.22 4.39
C THR A 44 -4.43 14.72 3.05
N GLY A 45 -5.68 14.27 2.99
CA GLY A 45 -6.32 13.75 1.79
C GLY A 45 -6.86 12.34 1.99
N ARG A 46 -8.10 12.09 1.52
CA ARG A 46 -8.73 10.78 1.66
C ARG A 46 -8.22 9.83 0.57
N PRO A 47 -7.86 8.58 0.92
CA PRO A 47 -7.50 7.60 -0.08
C PRO A 47 -8.68 7.35 -1.02
N ALA A 48 -8.40 7.33 -2.32
CA ALA A 48 -9.39 6.96 -3.33
C ALA A 48 -9.73 5.47 -3.23
N LEU A 49 -10.98 5.12 -3.55
CA LEU A 49 -11.39 3.72 -3.67
C LEU A 49 -10.80 3.16 -4.97
N PRO A 50 -9.87 2.19 -4.94
CA PRO A 50 -9.31 1.63 -6.15
C PRO A 50 -10.34 0.71 -6.83
N PRO A 51 -10.23 0.47 -8.15
CA PRO A 51 -11.22 -0.29 -8.90
C PRO A 51 -11.29 -1.75 -8.43
N ALA A 52 -12.44 -2.41 -8.56
CA ALA A 52 -12.67 -3.75 -8.00
C ALA A 52 -11.65 -4.81 -8.43
N TRP A 53 -11.11 -4.71 -9.66
CA TRP A 53 -10.10 -5.65 -10.16
C TRP A 53 -8.73 -5.50 -9.47
N SER A 54 -8.42 -4.36 -8.84
CA SER A 54 -7.15 -4.15 -8.13
C SER A 54 -7.05 -4.96 -6.84
N PHE A 55 -8.18 -5.48 -6.33
CA PHE A 55 -8.21 -6.37 -5.18
C PHE A 55 -7.98 -7.85 -5.55
N GLY A 56 -7.80 -8.16 -6.84
CA GLY A 56 -7.43 -9.50 -7.31
C GLY A 56 -6.01 -9.90 -6.93
N LEU A 57 -5.59 -11.11 -7.33
CA LEU A 57 -4.22 -11.59 -7.12
C LEU A 57 -3.26 -10.89 -8.11
N TRP A 58 -2.19 -10.32 -7.58
CA TRP A 58 -1.12 -9.72 -8.39
C TRP A 58 0.01 -10.73 -8.54
N LEU A 59 0.38 -11.05 -9.79
CA LEU A 59 1.51 -11.91 -10.09
C LEU A 59 2.51 -11.13 -10.94
N THR A 60 3.75 -11.04 -10.45
CA THR A 60 4.86 -10.41 -11.16
C THR A 60 5.86 -11.49 -11.54
N THR A 61 6.40 -11.41 -12.75
CA THR A 61 7.58 -12.18 -13.14
C THR A 61 8.77 -11.64 -12.34
N SER A 62 9.26 -12.40 -11.36
CA SER A 62 10.36 -12.00 -10.48
C SER A 62 11.52 -11.33 -11.24
N PHE A 63 12.11 -10.29 -10.65
CA PHE A 63 12.97 -9.29 -11.29
C PHE A 63 14.25 -9.82 -11.99
N THR A 64 14.64 -11.09 -11.78
CA THR A 64 15.93 -11.64 -12.23
C THR A 64 15.84 -12.79 -13.23
N THR A 65 14.66 -13.18 -13.70
CA THR A 65 14.50 -14.24 -14.72
C THR A 65 14.48 -13.66 -16.13
N ASN A 66 15.18 -14.31 -17.06
CA ASN A 66 15.15 -13.94 -18.49
C ASN A 66 13.70 -13.93 -19.00
N TYR A 67 13.29 -12.79 -19.55
CA TYR A 67 11.95 -12.57 -20.09
C TYR A 67 11.85 -13.20 -21.46
N ASP A 68 11.18 -14.35 -21.54
CA ASP A 68 10.70 -14.93 -22.78
C ASP A 68 9.18 -15.06 -22.70
N GLU A 69 8.46 -14.61 -23.74
CA GLU A 69 6.98 -14.61 -23.80
C GLU A 69 6.40 -16.01 -23.54
N ALA A 70 7.13 -17.06 -23.95
CA ALA A 70 6.76 -18.45 -23.69
C ALA A 70 6.70 -18.79 -22.19
N THR A 71 7.63 -18.25 -21.39
CA THR A 71 7.70 -18.51 -19.95
C THR A 71 6.54 -17.82 -19.24
N VAL A 72 6.22 -16.58 -19.61
CA VAL A 72 5.08 -15.83 -19.05
C VAL A 72 3.75 -16.52 -19.37
N ASN A 73 3.55 -16.95 -20.61
CA ASN A 73 2.34 -17.66 -21.02
C ASN A 73 2.19 -19.01 -20.31
N SER A 74 3.28 -19.78 -20.15
CA SER A 74 3.23 -21.05 -19.42
C SER A 74 2.85 -20.87 -17.94
N PHE A 75 3.32 -19.80 -17.28
CA PHE A 75 2.88 -19.49 -15.93
C PHE A 75 1.37 -19.17 -15.91
N ILE A 76 0.90 -18.28 -16.79
CA ILE A 76 -0.53 -17.92 -16.85
C ILE A 76 -1.42 -19.14 -17.09
N ASP A 77 -1.01 -20.08 -17.96
CA ASP A 77 -1.78 -21.28 -18.28
C ASP A 77 -1.81 -22.30 -17.14
N VAL A 78 -0.72 -22.45 -16.39
CA VAL A 78 -0.68 -23.28 -15.17
C VAL A 78 -1.62 -22.69 -14.10
N TRP A 79 -1.59 -21.38 -13.88
CA TRP A 79 -2.46 -20.71 -12.91
C TRP A 79 -3.94 -20.76 -13.33
N ARG A 80 -4.23 -20.64 -14.62
CA ARG A 80 -5.59 -20.78 -15.19
C ARG A 80 -6.19 -22.15 -14.93
N ASN A 81 -5.40 -23.22 -15.10
CA ASN A 81 -5.88 -24.60 -14.97
C ASN A 81 -5.89 -25.11 -13.52
N ALA A 82 -5.02 -24.59 -12.65
CA ALA A 82 -4.86 -25.11 -11.30
C ALA A 82 -5.78 -24.46 -10.24
N ILE A 83 -6.08 -23.16 -10.33
CA ILE A 83 -6.58 -22.42 -9.14
C ILE A 83 -7.86 -21.58 -9.32
N CYS A 84 -8.25 -21.06 -10.50
CA CYS A 84 -9.41 -20.16 -10.54
C CYS A 84 -10.15 -20.06 -11.88
N ARG A 85 -11.37 -20.63 -11.95
CA ARG A 85 -12.35 -20.35 -13.02
C ARG A 85 -13.15 -19.05 -12.80
N CYS A 86 -13.04 -18.43 -11.62
CA CYS A 86 -14.01 -17.43 -11.16
C CYS A 86 -13.56 -15.96 -11.24
N MET A 87 -12.31 -15.63 -11.58
CA MET A 87 -11.82 -14.24 -11.47
C MET A 87 -11.54 -13.56 -12.82
N PHE A 88 -11.57 -14.28 -13.95
CA PHE A 88 -11.24 -13.72 -15.26
C PHE A 88 -12.45 -13.42 -16.16
N SER A 89 -13.67 -13.84 -15.78
CA SER A 89 -14.85 -13.66 -16.65
C SER A 89 -15.40 -12.23 -16.71
N THR A 90 -14.88 -11.30 -15.89
CA THR A 90 -15.34 -9.90 -15.88
C THR A 90 -14.48 -8.97 -16.76
N LEU A 91 -13.40 -9.48 -17.38
CA LEU A 91 -12.51 -8.68 -18.24
C LEU A 91 -12.73 -8.89 -19.76
N THR A 92 -13.76 -9.66 -20.16
CA THR A 92 -14.03 -9.93 -21.60
C THR A 92 -15.41 -9.46 -22.07
N VAL A 93 -15.91 -8.31 -21.59
CA VAL A 93 -16.98 -7.56 -22.28
C VAL A 93 -16.72 -6.06 -22.19
N SER A 94 -15.87 -5.55 -23.09
CA SER A 94 -15.98 -4.21 -23.70
C SER A 94 -14.80 -3.99 -24.63
N GLY A 95 -14.99 -4.44 -25.88
CA GLY A 95 -14.11 -4.25 -27.03
C GLY A 95 -14.86 -4.76 -28.25
#